data_AF-A0A2V8GLF2-F1
#
_entry.id   AF-A0A2V8GLF2-F1
#
_cell.length_a   1.000
_cell.length_b   1.000
_cell.length_c   1.000
_cell.angle_alpha   90.00
_cell.angle_beta   90.00
_cell.angle_gamma   90.00
#
_symmetry.space_group_name_H-M   'P 1'
#
loop_
_entity.id
_entity.type
_entity.pdbx_description
1 polymer ?
#
loop_
_entity_poly.entity_id
_entity_poly.type
_entity_poly.pdbx_seq_one_letter_code
_entity_poly.pdbx_strand_id
1 'polypeptide(L)' 'MAWFPRLLNATPQQRNEWEPIGGGIGIHWEEIDEDISVASLLQPEKFMRLANAALQPASRARQRRSKSRRRVRAARG' A
#
# COMPACT_ATOMS: atom_id res chain seq x y z
N MET A 1 10.59 9.88 18.14
CA MET A 1 10.71 10.01 16.67
C MET A 1 10.57 8.63 16.08
N ALA A 2 9.43 8.30 15.46
CA ALA A 2 9.22 7.01 14.81
C ALA A 2 9.41 7.16 13.31
N TRP A 3 10.26 6.32 12.70
CA TRP A 3 10.50 6.33 11.24
C TRP A 3 9.25 5.97 10.42
N PHE A 4 8.29 5.26 11.00
CA PHE A 4 7.07 4.79 10.33
C PHE A 4 5.82 5.10 11.18
N PRO A 5 5.33 6.36 11.17
CA PRO A 5 4.26 6.78 12.04
C PRO A 5 2.91 6.15 11.73
N ARG A 6 2.62 5.72 10.48
CA ARG A 6 1.35 5.04 10.17
C ARG A 6 1.40 3.58 10.63
N LEU A 7 2.53 2.90 10.42
CA LEU A 7 2.79 1.56 10.97
C LEU A 7 2.75 1.54 12.51
N LEU A 8 3.25 2.58 13.17
CA LEU A 8 3.22 2.72 14.63
C LEU A 8 1.78 2.73 15.18
N ASN A 9 0.85 3.36 14.46
CA ASN A 9 -0.56 3.43 14.84
C ASN A 9 -1.39 2.24 14.33
N ALA A 10 -0.82 1.36 13.52
CA ALA A 10 -1.53 0.21 12.97
C ALA A 10 -1.76 -0.89 14.00
N THR A 11 -2.89 -1.59 13.86
CA THR A 11 -3.21 -2.77 14.68
C THR A 11 -2.26 -3.93 14.36
N PRO A 12 -2.07 -4.90 15.28
CA PRO A 12 -1.27 -6.09 15.02
C PRO A 12 -1.72 -6.86 13.77
N GLN A 13 -3.04 -6.90 13.53
CA GLN A 13 -3.61 -7.55 12.36
C GLN A 13 -3.19 -6.83 11.08
N GLN A 14 -3.32 -5.50 11.02
CA GLN A 14 -2.88 -4.72 9.86
C GLN A 14 -1.38 -4.82 9.61
N ARG A 15 -0.55 -4.92 10.65
CA ARG A 15 0.91 -5.07 10.48
C ARG A 15 1.31 -6.43 9.91
N ASN A 16 0.52 -7.47 10.16
CA ASN A 16 0.79 -8.81 9.65
C ASN A 16 0.36 -8.98 8.18
N GLU A 17 -0.58 -8.16 7.70
CA GLU A 17 -1.06 -8.17 6.31
C GLU A 17 -0.17 -7.27 5.42
N TRP A 18 0.95 -7.82 4.96
CA TRP A 18 1.88 -7.14 4.06
C TRP A 18 2.25 -7.98 2.84
N GLU A 19 2.62 -7.31 1.76
CA GLU A 19 3.04 -7.95 0.52
C GLU A 19 4.38 -7.39 0.01
N PRO A 20 5.28 -8.22 -0.54
CA PRO A 20 6.49 -7.74 -1.17
C PRO A 20 6.18 -7.06 -2.51
N ILE A 21 6.77 -5.89 -2.76
CA ILE A 21 6.60 -5.12 -4.00
C ILE A 21 7.92 -4.93 -4.75
N GLY A 22 7.80 -4.59 -6.04
CA GLY A 22 8.94 -4.26 -6.91
C GLY A 22 9.98 -5.39 -7.04
N GLY A 23 9.55 -6.65 -6.96
CA GLY A 23 10.45 -7.81 -7.03
C GLY A 23 11.28 -8.04 -5.77
N GLY A 24 10.82 -7.56 -4.61
CA GLY A 24 11.51 -7.75 -3.32
C GLY A 24 12.32 -6.53 -2.85
N ILE A 25 12.17 -5.38 -3.52
CA ILE A 25 12.84 -4.13 -3.14
C ILE A 25 12.09 -3.34 -2.07
N GLY A 26 10.82 -3.68 -1.82
CA GLY A 26 9.96 -3.02 -0.83
C GLY A 26 8.87 -3.93 -0.29
N ILE A 27 8.21 -3.43 0.75
CA ILE A 27 7.11 -4.04 1.48
C ILE A 27 5.94 -3.06 1.46
N HIS A 28 4.76 -3.52 1.07
CA HIS A 28 3.53 -2.75 1.01
C HIS A 28 2.54 -3.24 2.06
N TRP A 29 1.92 -2.29 2.77
CA TRP A 29 0.73 -2.53 3.59
C TRP A 29 -0.48 -1.83 2.94
N GLU A 30 -1.35 -2.59 2.27
CA GLU A 30 -2.52 -2.03 1.56
C GLU A 30 -3.51 -1.35 2.51
N GLU A 31 -3.80 -1.97 3.66
CA GLU A 31 -4.73 -1.41 4.66
C GLU A 31 -4.23 -0.13 5.33
N ILE A 32 -2.91 0.03 5.43
CA ILE A 32 -2.27 1.19 6.07
C ILE A 32 -1.92 2.25 5.02
N ASP A 33 -1.88 1.87 3.74
CA ASP A 33 -1.40 2.66 2.60
C ASP A 33 0.01 3.19 2.88
N GLU A 34 0.90 2.29 3.32
CA GLU A 34 2.30 2.60 3.60
C GLU A 34 3.25 1.61 2.93
N ASP A 35 4.29 2.17 2.29
CA ASP A 35 5.34 1.44 1.59
C ASP A 35 6.69 1.65 2.27
N ILE A 36 7.43 0.56 2.51
CA ILE A 36 8.77 0.59 3.09
C ILE A 36 9.76 -0.12 2.16
N SER A 37 10.87 0.54 1.81
CA SER A 37 11.93 -0.11 1.05
C SER A 37 12.78 -1.03 1.93
N VAL A 38 13.10 -2.22 1.43
CA VAL A 38 14.02 -3.16 2.10
C VAL A 38 15.41 -2.53 2.27
N ALA A 39 15.87 -1.74 1.30
CA ALA A 39 17.14 -1.02 1.40
C ALA A 39 17.18 -0.04 2.58
N SER A 40 16.04 0.61 2.88
CA SER A 40 15.89 1.52 4.02
C SER A 40 15.92 0.80 5.37
N LEU A 41 15.49 -0.46 5.43
CA LEU A 41 15.61 -1.30 6.64
C LEU A 41 17.04 -1.78 6.86
N LEU A 42 17.77 -2.08 5.77
CA LEU A 42 19.14 -2.58 5.83
C LEU A 42 20.20 -1.49 5.93
N GLN A 43 19.91 -0.27 5.44
CA GLN A 43 20.81 0.89 5.45
C GLN A 43 20.09 2.13 6.00
N PRO A 44 19.81 2.17 7.31
CA PRO A 44 19.10 3.28 7.94
C PRO A 44 19.76 4.66 7.73
N GLU A 45 21.09 4.72 7.71
CA GLU A 45 21.87 5.93 7.44
C GLU A 45 21.71 6.49 6.01
N LYS A 46 21.14 5.73 5.07
CA LYS A 46 20.83 6.19 3.70
C LYS A 46 19.35 6.44 3.45
N PHE A 47 18.54 6.54 4.50
CA PHE A 47 17.10 6.78 4.40
C PHE A 47 16.79 8.13 3.72
N MET A 48 16.44 8.09 2.44
CA MET A 48 15.88 9.21 1.69
C MET A 48 14.35 9.13 1.72
N ARG A 49 13.70 10.15 2.28
CA ARG A 49 12.24 10.23 2.39
C ARG A 49 11.65 10.50 1.00
N LEU A 50 11.22 9.47 0.29
CA LEU A 50 10.52 9.62 -0.99
C LEU A 50 9.12 10.20 -0.73
N ALA A 51 8.83 11.36 -1.33
CA ALA A 51 7.50 11.94 -1.29
C ALA A 51 6.51 11.02 -2.03
N ASN A 52 5.32 10.83 -1.45
CA ASN A 52 4.27 9.89 -1.87
C ASN A 52 3.86 9.99 -3.36
N ALA A 53 4.19 11.09 -4.04
CA ALA A 53 3.90 11.30 -5.45
C ALA A 53 4.82 10.53 -6.42
N ALA A 54 6.01 10.08 -5.97
CA ALA A 54 7.04 9.54 -6.86
C ALA A 54 6.93 8.03 -7.16
N LEU A 55 6.09 7.29 -6.43
CA LEU A 55 5.97 5.83 -6.55
C LEU A 55 4.70 5.33 -7.24
N GLN A 56 3.89 6.21 -7.84
CA GLN A 56 2.70 5.79 -8.59
C GLN A 56 3.12 4.99 -9.85
N PRO A 57 2.80 3.68 -9.97
CA PRO A 57 2.95 2.99 -11.23
C PRO A 57 1.89 3.53 -12.21
N ALA A 58 2.32 3.89 -13.42
CA ALA A 58 1.47 4.37 -14.52
C ALA A 58 0.47 3.33 -15.08
N SER A 59 0.02 2.36 -14.27
CA SER A 59 -0.80 1.22 -14.71
C SER A 59 -2.17 1.08 -14.00
N ARG A 60 -2.46 1.81 -12.91
CA ARG A 60 -3.77 1.68 -12.20
C ARG A 60 -4.96 2.40 -12.87
N ALA A 61 -4.77 3.07 -14.01
CA ALA A 61 -5.87 3.72 -14.74
C ALA A 61 -6.82 2.74 -15.47
N ARG A 62 -6.46 1.45 -15.63
CA ARG A 62 -7.26 0.53 -16.48
C ARG A 62 -8.25 -0.37 -15.74
N GLN A 63 -8.16 -0.52 -14.42
CA GLN A 63 -8.93 -1.55 -13.70
C GLN A 63 -10.07 -1.02 -12.82
N ARG A 64 -10.28 0.31 -12.75
CA ARG A 64 -11.42 0.92 -12.04
C ARG A 64 -12.71 1.06 -12.87
N ARG A 65 -12.78 0.48 -14.08
CA ARG A 65 -13.98 0.53 -14.94
C ARG A 65 -14.85 -0.73 -14.97
N SER A 66 -14.46 -1.84 -14.32
CA SER A 66 -15.18 -3.12 -14.48
C SER A 66 -15.92 -3.66 -13.26
N LYS A 67 -15.80 -3.08 -12.05
CA LYS A 67 -16.53 -3.58 -10.85
C LYS A 67 -17.76 -2.77 -10.42
N SER A 68 -18.13 -1.71 -11.16
CA SER A 68 -19.35 -0.92 -10.87
C SER A 68 -20.43 -1.11 -11.95
N ARG A 69 -20.92 -2.34 -12.13
CA ARG A 69 -22.14 -2.57 -12.94
C ARG A 69 -22.95 -3.83 -12.65
N ARG A 70 -22.85 -4.43 -11.45
CA ARG A 70 -23.75 -5.54 -11.10
C ARG A 70 -24.22 -5.53 -9.65
N ARG A 71 -24.88 -4.43 -9.26
CA ARG A 71 -25.90 -4.44 -8.21
C ARG A 71 -26.99 -3.44 -8.58
N VAL A 72 -27.98 -3.89 -9.35
CA VAL A 72 -29.30 -3.26 -9.34
C VAL A 72 -30.37 -4.35 -9.40
N ARG A 73 -31.04 -4.52 -8.25
CA ARG A 73 -32.42 -4.99 -8.03
C ARG A 73 -32.76 -6.46 -8.25
N ALA A 74 -32.86 -7.17 -7.12
CA ALA A 74 -34.01 -8.00 -6.82
C ALA A 74 -35.05 -7.15 -6.06
N ALA A 75 -36.30 -7.11 -6.52
CA ALA A 75 -37.48 -6.77 -5.72
C ALA A 75 -38.78 -7.06 -6.49
N ARG A 76 -39.50 -8.10 -6.04
CA ARG A 76 -40.96 -8.28 -5.89
C ARG A 76 -41.93 -7.69 -6.95
N GLY A 77 -42.85 -8.55 -7.39
CA GLY A 77 -44.09 -8.23 -8.08
C GLY A 77 -44.64 -9.45 -8.78
#